data_AF-B4WHV4-F1
#
_entry.id   AF-B4WHV4-F1
#
_cell.length_a   1.000
_cell.length_b   1.000
_cell.length_c   1.000
_cell.angle_alpha   90.00
_cell.angle_beta   90.00
_cell.angle_gamma   90.00
#
_symmetry.space_group_name_H-M   'P 1'
#
loop_
_entity.id
_entity.type
_entity.pdbx_description
1 polymer ?
#
loop_
_entity_poly.entity_id
_entity_poly.type
_entity_poly.pdbx_seq_one_letter_code
_entity_poly.pdbx_strand_id
1 'polypeptide(L)'
;MSRRYLFTSESVTEGHPDKICDQISDTILDTMLALDPSSRVAAEVVVNTGLVIVTGEISSSASANFVKVVREKITEIGYTNPKNNGFSADSCSVLIALDEQSADIAQGLTRLKKLANRLATNVGMLLARAIRALCLDLLAMKHQR
;
A
#
# COMPACT_ATOMS: atom_id res chain seq x y z
N MET A 1 4.95 -6.54 -46.06
CA MET A 1 6.04 -7.02 -45.17
C MET A 1 5.51 -7.06 -43.74
N SER A 2 5.54 -8.21 -43.06
CA SER A 2 5.19 -8.26 -41.64
C SER A 2 6.24 -7.51 -40.83
N ARG A 3 5.79 -6.59 -39.97
CA ARG A 3 6.68 -5.83 -39.08
C ARG A 3 7.16 -6.77 -37.98
N ARG A 4 8.47 -7.04 -37.93
CA ARG A 4 9.09 -7.72 -36.79
C ARG A 4 9.26 -6.70 -35.67
N TYR A 5 8.76 -7.00 -34.48
CA TYR A 5 9.03 -6.25 -33.27
C TYR A 5 9.55 -7.19 -32.19
N LEU A 6 10.47 -6.69 -31.37
CA LEU A 6 10.94 -7.38 -30.19
C LEU A 6 10.15 -6.85 -29.00
N PHE A 7 9.69 -7.75 -28.15
CA PHE A 7 8.99 -7.46 -26.92
C PHE A 7 9.66 -8.24 -25.78
N THR A 8 9.92 -7.56 -24.68
CA THR A 8 10.45 -8.15 -23.45
C THR A 8 9.58 -7.72 -22.28
N SER A 9 9.41 -8.61 -21.32
CA SER A 9 8.74 -8.35 -20.05
C SER A 9 9.59 -8.93 -18.93
N GLU A 10 9.59 -8.28 -17.78
CA GLU A 10 10.19 -8.78 -16.55
C GLU A 10 9.12 -8.96 -15.46
N SER A 11 9.46 -9.73 -14.44
CA SER A 11 8.67 -9.89 -13.23
C SER A 11 9.61 -10.10 -12.05
N VAL A 12 9.10 -9.82 -10.86
CA VAL A 12 9.84 -10.00 -9.60
C VAL A 12 9.06 -10.93 -8.69
N THR A 13 9.76 -11.57 -7.75
CA THR A 13 9.15 -12.47 -6.77
C THR A 13 8.39 -11.69 -5.70
N GLU A 14 7.55 -12.38 -4.93
CA GLU A 14 6.79 -11.79 -3.82
C GLU A 14 7.70 -11.22 -2.71
N GLY A 15 8.93 -11.74 -2.60
CA GLY A 15 9.95 -11.22 -1.70
C GLY A 15 10.71 -10.00 -2.21
N HIS A 16 10.44 -9.52 -3.44
CA HIS A 16 11.03 -8.27 -3.90
C HIS A 16 10.57 -7.10 -3.02
N PRO A 17 11.45 -6.19 -2.57
CA PRO A 17 11.08 -5.09 -1.66
C PRO A 17 9.85 -4.30 -2.10
N ASP A 18 9.74 -3.97 -3.38
CA ASP A 18 8.56 -3.27 -3.92
C ASP A 18 7.28 -4.10 -3.76
N LYS A 19 7.36 -5.42 -3.96
CA LYS A 19 6.21 -6.31 -3.76
C LYS A 19 5.88 -6.53 -2.29
N ILE A 20 6.86 -6.43 -1.39
CA ILE A 20 6.61 -6.43 0.05
C ILE A 20 5.80 -5.18 0.43
N CYS A 21 6.19 -4.00 -0.06
CA CYS A 21 5.43 -2.75 0.15
C CYS A 21 3.98 -2.89 -0.36
N ASP A 22 3.81 -3.33 -1.61
CA ASP A 22 2.49 -3.58 -2.22
C ASP A 22 1.63 -4.49 -1.32
N GLN A 23 2.17 -5.65 -0.93
CA GLN A 23 1.42 -6.65 -0.16
C GLN A 23 1.05 -6.14 1.23
N ILE A 24 1.95 -5.44 1.94
CA ILE A 24 1.64 -4.88 3.25
C ILE A 24 0.56 -3.80 3.13
N SER A 25 0.66 -2.91 2.13
CA SER A 25 -0.33 -1.86 1.90
C SER A 25 -1.73 -2.43 1.62
N ASP A 26 -1.83 -3.47 0.79
CA ASP A 26 -3.10 -4.16 0.51
C ASP A 26 -3.63 -4.89 1.74
N THR A 27 -2.76 -5.52 2.53
CA THR A 27 -3.19 -6.20 3.75
C THR A 27 -3.81 -5.23 4.75
N ILE A 28 -3.26 -4.02 4.86
CA ILE A 28 -3.82 -2.96 5.70
C ILE A 28 -5.20 -2.53 5.16
N LEU A 29 -5.30 -2.31 3.84
CA LEU A 29 -6.58 -1.99 3.18
C LEU A 29 -7.63 -3.08 3.45
N ASP A 30 -7.29 -4.33 3.20
CA ASP A 30 -8.18 -5.49 3.40
C ASP A 30 -8.61 -5.63 4.86
N THR A 31 -7.67 -5.48 5.80
CA THR A 31 -7.95 -5.53 7.23
C THR A 31 -8.97 -4.46 7.62
N MET A 32 -8.76 -3.23 7.18
CA MET A 32 -9.65 -2.11 7.52
C MET A 32 -11.02 -2.24 6.86
N LEU A 33 -11.08 -2.67 5.59
CA LEU A 33 -12.35 -2.91 4.89
C LEU A 33 -13.13 -4.09 5.46
N ALA A 34 -12.45 -5.12 5.95
CA ALA A 34 -13.09 -6.24 6.63
C ALA A 34 -13.72 -5.82 7.97
N LEU A 35 -13.08 -4.92 8.71
CA LEU A 35 -13.58 -4.42 9.99
C LEU A 35 -14.65 -3.33 9.81
N ASP A 36 -14.45 -2.43 8.85
CA ASP A 36 -15.37 -1.35 8.50
C ASP A 36 -15.37 -1.16 6.97
N PRO A 37 -16.41 -1.67 6.27
CA PRO A 37 -16.54 -1.53 4.82
C PRO A 37 -16.62 -0.09 4.31
N SER A 38 -16.83 0.88 5.19
CA SER A 38 -16.85 2.31 4.86
C SER A 38 -15.48 2.99 5.02
N SER A 39 -14.47 2.26 5.49
CA SER A 39 -13.10 2.75 5.67
C SER A 39 -12.55 3.40 4.40
N ARG A 40 -11.86 4.52 4.59
CA ARG A 40 -11.05 5.16 3.55
C ARG A 40 -9.59 5.00 3.94
N VAL A 41 -8.84 4.26 3.13
CA VAL A 41 -7.46 3.87 3.43
C VAL A 41 -6.57 4.32 2.29
N ALA A 42 -5.58 5.15 2.61
CA ALA A 42 -4.45 5.48 1.78
C ALA A 42 -3.20 5.16 2.59
N ALA A 43 -2.82 3.88 2.62
CA ALA A 43 -1.66 3.39 3.36
C ALA A 43 -0.51 3.12 2.38
N GLU A 44 0.61 3.80 2.59
CA GLU A 44 1.85 3.64 1.85
C GLU A 44 2.89 2.96 2.73
N VAL A 45 3.75 2.15 2.13
CA VAL A 45 4.73 1.35 2.86
C VAL A 45 6.11 1.57 2.28
N VAL A 46 7.06 1.84 3.18
CA VAL A 46 8.49 1.90 2.85
C VAL A 46 9.19 0.80 3.63
N VAL A 47 9.93 -0.06 2.93
CA VAL A 47 10.76 -1.09 3.55
C VAL A 47 12.25 -0.82 3.31
N ASN A 48 13.06 -1.15 4.31
CA ASN A 48 14.52 -1.15 4.23
C ASN A 48 15.08 -2.23 5.17
N THR A 49 16.40 -2.42 5.21
CA THR A 49 17.05 -3.36 6.14
C THR A 49 16.62 -3.09 7.58
N GLY A 50 15.93 -4.05 8.17
CA GLY A 50 15.43 -3.98 9.55
C GLY A 50 14.34 -2.93 9.82
N LEU A 51 13.72 -2.32 8.80
CA LEU A 51 12.75 -1.24 8.99
C LEU A 51 11.56 -1.36 8.03
N VAL A 52 10.37 -1.16 8.60
CA VAL A 52 9.12 -0.94 7.88
C VAL A 52 8.48 0.34 8.41
N ILE A 53 8.15 1.25 7.51
CA ILE A 53 7.35 2.45 7.82
C ILE A 53 6.03 2.31 7.11
N VAL A 54 4.93 2.39 7.86
CA VAL A 54 3.57 2.53 7.33
C VAL A 54 3.18 4.00 7.50
N THR A 55 2.84 4.65 6.40
CA THR A 55 2.51 6.09 6.37
C THR A 55 1.27 6.36 5.54
N GLY A 56 0.63 7.52 5.74
CA GLY A 56 -0.51 7.96 4.94
C GLY A 56 -1.74 8.28 5.80
N GLU A 57 -2.92 8.12 5.21
CA GLU A 57 -4.18 8.60 5.79
C GLU A 57 -5.20 7.47 5.90
N ILE A 58 -5.75 7.25 7.10
CA ILE A 58 -6.85 6.30 7.33
C ILE A 58 -7.99 7.00 8.06
N SER A 59 -9.19 6.92 7.50
CA SER A 59 -10.44 7.27 8.20
C SER A 59 -11.34 6.05 8.29
N SER A 60 -11.58 5.60 9.52
CA SER A 60 -12.41 4.43 9.82
C SER A 60 -13.04 4.56 11.20
N SER A 61 -14.16 3.88 11.41
CA SER A 61 -14.72 3.68 12.76
C SER A 61 -14.09 2.50 13.49
N ALA A 62 -13.36 1.63 12.77
CA ALA A 62 -12.64 0.50 13.31
C ALA A 62 -11.20 0.86 13.71
N SER A 63 -10.62 0.02 14.57
CA SER A 63 -9.22 0.09 14.96
C SER A 63 -8.57 -1.27 14.77
N ALA A 64 -7.32 -1.29 14.29
CA ALA A 64 -6.54 -2.48 14.04
C ALA A 64 -5.11 -2.32 14.58
N ASN A 65 -4.51 -3.44 15.00
CA ASN A 65 -3.10 -3.46 15.39
C ASN A 65 -2.23 -3.62 14.13
N PHE A 66 -1.86 -2.51 13.50
CA PHE A 66 -1.08 -2.53 12.26
C PHE A 66 0.31 -3.14 12.43
N VAL A 67 0.94 -3.02 13.59
CA VAL A 67 2.24 -3.67 13.85
C VAL A 67 2.11 -5.19 13.73
N LYS A 68 1.04 -5.76 14.29
CA LYS A 68 0.75 -7.19 14.18
C LYS A 68 0.48 -7.59 12.72
N VAL A 69 -0.41 -6.86 12.04
CA VAL A 69 -0.76 -7.11 10.62
C VAL A 69 0.48 -7.12 9.71
N VAL A 70 1.36 -6.13 9.87
CA VAL A 70 2.61 -6.02 9.12
C VAL A 70 3.50 -7.24 9.37
N ARG A 71 3.72 -7.62 10.63
CA ARG A 71 4.59 -8.76 10.97
C ARG A 71 4.02 -10.09 10.49
N GLU A 72 2.70 -10.28 10.56
CA GLU A 72 2.03 -11.47 10.03
C GLU A 72 2.22 -11.57 8.51
N LYS A 73 2.05 -10.47 7.77
CA LYS A 73 2.28 -10.48 6.32
C LYS A 73 3.75 -10.74 5.96
N ILE A 74 4.71 -10.16 6.69
CA ILE A 74 6.15 -10.43 6.46
C ILE A 74 6.48 -11.91 6.74
N THR A 75 5.84 -12.52 7.74
CA THR A 75 5.97 -13.94 8.06
C THR A 75 5.43 -14.81 6.93
N GLU A 76 4.27 -14.46 6.38
CA GLU A 76 3.63 -15.14 5.23
C GLU A 76 4.52 -15.10 3.98
N ILE A 77 5.16 -13.96 3.70
CA ILE A 77 6.13 -13.81 2.59
C ILE A 77 7.38 -14.69 2.81
N GLY A 78 7.68 -15.07 4.06
CA GLY A 78 8.77 -16.00 4.40
C GLY A 78 9.99 -15.37 5.08
N TYR A 79 9.95 -14.09 5.46
CA TYR A 79 11.05 -13.43 6.17
C TYR A 79 10.97 -13.67 7.67
N THR A 80 11.35 -14.86 8.13
CA THR A 80 11.28 -15.24 9.55
C THR A 80 12.64 -15.29 10.25
N ASN A 81 13.72 -15.62 9.56
CA ASN A 81 15.04 -15.80 10.19
C ASN A 81 15.92 -14.53 10.13
N PRO A 82 16.19 -13.87 11.28
CA PRO A 82 16.98 -12.63 11.31
C PRO A 82 18.46 -12.82 10.95
N LYS A 83 19.00 -14.04 11.00
CA LYS A 83 20.43 -14.31 10.79
C LYS A 83 20.88 -14.25 9.33
N ASN A 84 19.96 -14.43 8.38
CA ASN A 84 20.35 -14.67 6.98
C ASN A 84 20.11 -13.48 6.05
N ASN A 85 19.17 -12.57 6.35
CA ASN A 85 18.60 -11.70 5.31
C ASN A 85 18.54 -10.19 5.66
N GLY A 86 19.00 -9.77 6.85
CA GLY A 86 18.90 -8.35 7.27
C GLY A 86 17.47 -7.81 7.42
N PHE A 87 16.46 -8.63 7.14
CA PHE A 87 15.03 -8.34 7.24
C PHE A 87 14.31 -9.59 7.76
N SER A 88 13.57 -9.45 8.86
CA SER A 88 12.76 -10.52 9.46
C SER A 88 11.56 -9.92 10.19
N ALA A 89 10.43 -10.63 10.14
CA ALA A 89 9.19 -10.30 10.85
C ALA A 89 9.40 -10.16 12.35
N ASP A 90 10.38 -10.84 12.94
CA ASP A 90 10.61 -10.83 14.39
C ASP A 90 11.53 -9.67 14.82
N SER A 91 12.47 -9.26 13.95
CA SER A 91 13.52 -8.30 14.30
C SER A 91 13.37 -6.93 13.66
N CYS A 92 12.56 -6.77 12.61
CA CYS A 92 12.37 -5.46 11.98
C CYS A 92 11.65 -4.49 12.93
N SER A 93 12.04 -3.22 12.86
CA SER A 93 11.30 -2.12 13.45
C SER A 93 10.09 -1.80 12.57
N VAL A 94 8.91 -1.65 13.17
CA VAL A 94 7.69 -1.25 12.47
C VAL A 94 7.25 0.10 13.04
N LEU A 95 7.31 1.13 12.21
CA LEU A 95 6.88 2.49 12.56
C LEU A 95 5.55 2.78 11.88
N ILE A 96 4.59 3.29 12.66
CA ILE A 96 3.27 3.68 12.16
C ILE A 96 3.19 5.21 12.24
N ALA A 97 3.04 5.84 11.09
CA ALA A 97 2.91 7.28 10.91
C ALA A 97 1.65 7.57 10.08
N LEU A 98 0.49 7.25 10.67
CA LEU A 98 -0.82 7.40 10.03
C LEU A 98 -1.58 8.58 10.63
N ASP A 99 -2.15 9.41 9.77
CA ASP A 99 -3.05 10.49 10.14
C ASP A 99 -4.50 10.18 9.73
N GLU A 100 -5.45 10.94 10.26
CA GLU A 100 -6.81 10.94 9.72
C GLU A 100 -6.85 11.65 8.36
N GLN A 101 -7.73 11.18 7.46
CA GLN A 101 -7.88 11.80 6.15
C GLN A 101 -8.27 13.28 6.25
N SER A 102 -7.62 14.12 5.45
CA SER A 102 -7.93 15.55 5.43
C SER A 102 -9.39 15.83 5.04
N ALA A 103 -9.97 16.86 5.66
CA ALA A 103 -11.36 17.25 5.42
C ALA A 103 -11.61 17.65 3.95
N ASP A 104 -10.63 18.25 3.28
CA ASP A 104 -10.73 18.67 1.87
C ASP A 104 -10.81 17.45 0.93
N ILE A 105 -9.97 16.44 1.15
CA ILE A 105 -10.01 15.18 0.41
C ILE A 105 -11.34 14.47 0.69
N ALA A 106 -11.75 14.38 1.95
CA ALA A 106 -13.01 13.73 2.33
C ALA A 106 -14.23 14.41 1.67
N GLN A 107 -14.25 15.75 1.62
CA GLN A 107 -15.30 16.51 0.95
C GLN A 107 -15.27 16.29 -0.57
N GLY A 108 -14.08 16.30 -1.19
CA GLY A 108 -13.89 16.03 -2.61
C GLY A 108 -14.43 14.65 -3.01
N LEU A 109 -14.07 13.61 -2.25
CA LEU A 109 -14.56 12.25 -2.44
C LEU A 109 -16.09 12.15 -2.26
N THR A 110 -16.64 12.84 -1.27
CA THR A 110 -18.09 12.85 -1.03
C THR A 110 -18.85 13.47 -2.21
N ARG A 111 -18.35 14.58 -2.76
CA ARG A 111 -18.91 15.21 -3.95
C ARG A 111 -18.83 14.29 -5.17
N LEU A 112 -17.69 13.63 -5.36
CA LEU A 112 -17.49 12.67 -6.46
C LEU A 112 -18.42 11.45 -6.36
N LYS A 113 -18.59 10.87 -5.17
CA LYS A 113 -19.56 9.76 -4.95
C LYS A 113 -20.99 10.17 -5.30
N LYS A 114 -21.42 11.38 -4.90
CA LYS A 114 -22.75 11.91 -5.25
C LYS A 114 -22.90 12.07 -6.78
N LEU A 115 -21.87 12.52 -7.47
CA LEU A 115 -21.87 12.66 -8.93
C LEU A 115 -21.88 11.29 -9.62
N ALA A 116 -21.05 10.36 -9.17
CA ALA A 116 -20.98 9.00 -9.69
C ALA A 116 -22.32 8.25 -9.56
N ASN A 117 -23.01 8.39 -8.44
CA ASN A 117 -24.35 7.83 -8.24
C ASN A 117 -25.39 8.44 -9.17
N ARG A 118 -25.26 9.74 -9.52
CA ARG A 118 -26.12 10.38 -10.54
C ARG A 118 -25.84 9.89 -11.95
N LEU A 119 -24.58 9.52 -12.24
CA LEU A 119 -24.15 9.04 -13.55
C LEU A 119 -24.24 7.52 -13.70
N ALA A 120 -24.64 6.78 -12.66
CA ALA A 120 -24.64 5.30 -12.60
C ALA A 120 -23.28 4.66 -12.97
N THR A 121 -22.17 5.39 -12.77
CA THR A 121 -20.81 4.95 -13.11
C THR A 121 -20.02 4.58 -11.85
N ASN A 122 -19.38 3.41 -11.81
CA ASN A 122 -18.57 2.91 -10.69
C ASN A 122 -17.16 3.57 -10.59
N VAL A 123 -17.07 4.90 -10.70
CA VAL A 123 -15.78 5.64 -10.71
C VAL A 123 -15.10 5.64 -9.33
N GLY A 124 -15.83 5.33 -8.26
CA GLY A 124 -15.30 5.34 -6.89
C GLY A 124 -14.13 4.37 -6.65
N MET A 125 -14.07 3.27 -7.40
CA MET A 125 -12.99 2.27 -7.30
C MET A 125 -11.73 2.68 -8.09
N LEU A 126 -11.86 3.58 -9.08
CA LEU A 126 -10.75 4.02 -9.93
C LEU A 126 -9.88 5.07 -9.23
N LEU A 127 -10.49 5.95 -8.43
CA LEU A 127 -9.77 7.02 -7.73
C LEU A 127 -8.96 6.51 -6.52
N ALA A 128 -9.45 5.48 -5.83
CA ALA A 128 -8.69 4.81 -4.77
C ALA A 128 -7.40 4.16 -5.30
N ARG A 129 -7.43 3.64 -6.54
CA ARG A 129 -6.24 3.09 -7.21
C ARG A 129 -5.27 4.16 -7.71
N ALA A 130 -5.73 5.39 -7.95
CA ALA A 130 -4.87 6.49 -8.42
C ALA A 130 -3.96 7.05 -7.30
N ILE A 131 -4.36 6.93 -6.03
CA ILE A 131 -3.51 7.33 -4.89
C ILE A 131 -2.31 6.39 -4.73
N ARG A 132 -2.47 5.11 -5.09
CA ARG A 132 -1.42 4.06 -5.12
C ARG A 132 -0.21 4.39 -6.02
N ALA A 133 -0.31 5.39 -6.89
CA ALA A 133 0.74 5.77 -7.83
C ALA A 133 1.84 6.64 -7.21
N LEU A 134 1.67 7.17 -5.99
CA LEU A 134 2.68 8.02 -5.34
C LEU A 134 3.81 7.22 -4.64
N CYS A 135 3.67 5.91 -4.45
CA CYS A 135 4.69 5.11 -3.77
C CYS A 135 5.98 4.90 -4.61
N LEU A 136 5.93 5.12 -5.93
CA LEU A 136 7.08 4.90 -6.83
C LEU A 136 8.04 6.10 -6.94
N ASP A 137 7.61 7.33 -6.61
CA ASP A 137 8.45 8.52 -6.81
C ASP A 137 9.54 8.71 -5.74
N LEU A 138 9.40 8.10 -4.56
CA LEU A 138 10.41 8.20 -3.49
C LEU A 138 11.62 7.27 -3.69
N LEU A 139 11.47 6.17 -4.44
CA LEU A 139 12.59 5.28 -4.79
C LEU A 139 13.37 5.79 -6.02
N ALA A 140 12.73 6.55 -6.92
CA ALA A 140 13.37 7.12 -8.11
C ALA A 140 14.44 8.20 -7.80
N MET A 141 14.47 8.75 -6.57
CA MET A 141 15.48 9.75 -6.18
C MET A 141 16.81 9.15 -5.70
N LYS A 142 16.95 7.81 -5.57
CA LYS A 142 18.22 7.18 -5.16
C LYS A 142 19.21 6.90 -6.29
N HIS A 143 18.87 7.19 -7.55
CA HIS A 143 19.77 7.02 -8.70
C HIS A 143 20.30 8.32 -9.33
N GLN A 144 20.11 9.48 -8.67
CA GLN A 144 20.67 10.77 -9.11
C GLN A 144 21.79 11.31 -8.22
N ARG A 145 22.58 10.44 -7.56
CA ARG A 145 23.90 10.81 -7.02
C ARG A 145 24.92 9.74 -7.32
#